data_AF-A0A3R7M882-F1
#
_entry.id   AF-A0A3R7M882-F1
#
_cell.length_a   1.000
_cell.length_b   1.000
_cell.length_c   1.000
_cell.angle_alpha   90.00
_cell.angle_beta   90.00
_cell.angle_gamma   90.00
#
_symmetry.space_group_name_H-M   'P 1'
#
loop_
_entity.id
_entity.type
_entity.pdbx_description
1 polymer ?
#
loop_
_entity_poly.entity_id
_entity_poly.type
_entity_poly.pdbx_seq_one_letter_code
_entity_poly.pdbx_strand_id
1 'polypeptide(L)'
;MSESDDWPPLHVGDHVHDREQDRDAPLVVVAMLAARADEHECGDGATVADYNEDYPADDRVVEAVFAQRTTVDIERVQRYAYPRSRLRLETPVHDDEEGKD
;
A
#
# COMPACT_ATOMS: atom_id res chain seq x y z
N MET A 1 17.70 -10.41 -11.83
CA MET A 1 16.48 -11.23 -11.99
C MET A 1 15.54 -10.68 -10.93
N SER A 2 14.58 -9.86 -11.33
CA SER A 2 13.74 -9.11 -10.41
C SER A 2 12.68 -10.05 -9.82
N GLU A 3 12.69 -10.23 -8.50
CA GLU A 3 11.68 -10.96 -7.73
C GLU A 3 10.40 -10.11 -7.58
N SER A 4 9.86 -9.61 -8.70
CA SER A 4 8.76 -8.64 -8.67
C SER A 4 7.36 -9.27 -8.65
N ASP A 5 7.21 -10.60 -8.63
CA ASP A 5 5.92 -11.25 -8.97
C ASP A 5 5.40 -12.31 -7.97
N ASP A 6 5.98 -12.45 -6.76
CA ASP A 6 5.49 -13.44 -5.76
C ASP A 6 4.81 -12.78 -4.55
N TRP A 7 4.21 -11.60 -4.73
CA TRP A 7 3.40 -10.98 -3.69
C TRP A 7 1.92 -11.18 -4.01
N PRO A 8 1.11 -11.70 -3.07
CA PRO A 8 -0.33 -11.88 -3.30
C PRO A 8 -0.95 -10.54 -3.69
N PRO A 9 -1.91 -10.47 -4.62
CA PRO A 9 -2.54 -9.20 -4.97
C PRO A 9 -3.11 -8.51 -3.72
N LEU A 10 -3.04 -7.18 -3.69
CA LEU A 10 -3.73 -6.38 -2.66
C LEU A 10 -4.99 -5.80 -3.24
N HIS A 11 -6.01 -5.72 -2.41
CA HIS A 11 -7.30 -5.16 -2.72
C HIS A 11 -7.69 -4.11 -1.70
N VAL A 12 -8.57 -3.19 -2.11
CA VAL A 12 -9.11 -2.17 -1.22
C VAL A 12 -9.84 -2.83 -0.04
N GLY A 13 -9.45 -2.49 1.18
CA GLY A 13 -9.97 -3.09 2.41
C GLY A 13 -9.03 -4.09 3.06
N ASP A 14 -8.01 -4.59 2.36
CA ASP A 14 -7.05 -5.52 2.95
C ASP A 14 -6.26 -4.87 4.08
N HIS A 15 -6.03 -5.65 5.15
CA HIS A 15 -5.13 -5.26 6.21
C HIS A 15 -3.70 -5.60 5.80
N VAL A 16 -2.85 -4.59 5.84
CA VAL A 16 -1.46 -4.67 5.44
C VAL A 16 -0.56 -4.12 6.53
N HIS A 17 0.69 -4.57 6.49
CA HIS A 17 1.75 -4.11 7.35
C HIS A 17 2.87 -3.48 6.51
N ASP A 18 3.42 -2.36 6.98
CA ASP A 18 4.58 -1.70 6.39
C ASP A 18 5.86 -2.44 6.82
N ARG A 19 6.61 -2.99 5.88
CA ARG A 19 7.83 -3.78 6.18
C ARG A 19 8.93 -3.01 6.89
N GLU A 20 8.96 -1.69 6.72
CA GLU A 20 9.99 -0.85 7.34
C GLU A 20 9.64 -0.40 8.76
N GLN A 21 8.38 -0.53 9.16
CA GLN A 21 7.96 -0.16 10.50
C GLN A 21 7.76 -1.40 11.35
N ASP A 22 8.69 -1.64 12.29
CA ASP A 22 8.56 -2.62 13.39
C ASP A 22 7.33 -2.39 14.31
N ARG A 23 6.52 -1.36 14.04
CA ARG A 23 5.29 -1.11 14.78
C ARG A 23 4.15 -1.88 14.11
N ASP A 24 3.58 -2.81 14.86
CA ASP A 24 2.31 -3.55 14.67
C ASP A 24 1.07 -2.64 14.49
N ALA A 25 1.19 -1.56 13.72
CA ALA A 25 0.11 -0.64 13.42
C ALA A 25 -0.52 -1.08 12.09
N PRO A 26 -1.70 -1.72 12.12
CA PRO A 26 -2.36 -2.20 10.93
C PRO A 26 -2.74 -1.03 10.02
N LEU A 27 -2.35 -1.16 8.77
CA LEU A 27 -2.75 -0.29 7.67
C LEU A 27 -3.91 -0.96 6.92
N VAL A 28 -4.83 -0.16 6.40
CA VAL A 28 -5.91 -0.60 5.52
C VAL A 28 -5.66 -0.02 4.14
N VAL A 29 -5.68 -0.85 3.11
CA VAL A 29 -5.60 -0.39 1.72
C VAL A 29 -6.89 0.37 1.37
N VAL A 30 -6.77 1.61 0.88
CA VAL A 30 -7.92 2.45 0.49
C VAL A 30 -7.97 2.73 -1.00
N ALA A 31 -6.84 2.62 -1.71
CA ALA A 31 -6.82 2.74 -3.16
C ALA A 31 -5.64 1.96 -3.77
N MET A 32 -5.87 1.43 -4.97
CA MET A 32 -4.85 0.85 -5.84
C MET A 32 -4.66 1.80 -7.02
N LEU A 33 -3.50 2.44 -7.12
CA LEU A 33 -3.23 3.40 -8.17
C LEU A 33 -2.57 2.70 -9.37
N ALA A 34 -2.98 3.12 -10.56
CA ALA A 34 -2.32 2.69 -11.79
C ALA A 34 -0.97 3.41 -12.02
N ALA A 35 -0.63 4.42 -11.21
CA ALA A 35 0.66 5.09 -11.30
C ALA A 35 1.78 4.22 -10.74
N ARG A 36 2.99 4.37 -11.30
CA ARG A 36 4.22 3.82 -10.75
C ARG A 36 4.79 4.73 -9.66
N ALA A 37 5.66 4.21 -8.81
CA ALA A 37 6.25 4.96 -7.72
C ALA A 37 7.11 6.15 -8.20
N ASP A 38 7.76 6.03 -9.35
CA ASP A 38 8.53 7.09 -10.03
C ASP A 38 7.66 8.16 -10.71
N GLU A 39 6.36 7.93 -10.83
CA GLU A 39 5.40 8.82 -11.50
C GLU A 39 4.47 9.55 -10.52
N HIS A 40 4.30 9.01 -9.31
CA HIS A 40 3.36 9.54 -8.35
C HIS A 40 4.03 10.57 -7.42
N GLU A 41 3.70 11.85 -7.60
CA GLU A 41 4.22 12.95 -6.79
C GLU A 41 3.47 13.11 -5.45
N CYS A 42 4.22 13.30 -4.36
CA CYS A 42 3.68 13.48 -3.00
C CYS A 42 3.35 14.95 -2.65
N GLY A 43 3.41 15.87 -3.61
CA GLY A 43 3.06 17.29 -3.46
C GLY A 43 4.24 18.25 -3.26
N ASP A 44 5.40 17.75 -2.84
CA ASP A 44 6.63 18.54 -2.65
C ASP A 44 7.59 18.46 -3.85
N GLY A 45 7.15 17.86 -4.96
CA GLY A 45 7.96 17.56 -6.15
C GLY A 45 8.83 16.29 -6.01
N ALA A 46 8.78 15.62 -4.86
CA ALA A 46 9.32 14.28 -4.67
C ALA A 46 8.24 13.22 -4.97
N THR A 47 8.67 12.12 -5.57
CA THR A 47 7.82 10.99 -5.92
C THR A 47 7.78 9.95 -4.79
N VAL A 48 6.87 8.99 -4.89
CA VAL A 48 6.85 7.84 -3.97
C VAL A 48 8.18 7.08 -4.02
N ALA A 49 8.81 6.94 -5.20
CA ALA A 49 10.11 6.29 -5.33
C ALA A 49 11.22 7.05 -4.60
N ASP A 50 11.22 8.39 -4.60
CA ASP A 50 12.22 9.21 -3.89
C ASP A 50 12.18 8.99 -2.37
N TYR A 51 11.00 8.69 -1.81
CA TYR A 51 10.86 8.36 -0.39
C TYR A 51 11.07 6.88 -0.07
N ASN A 52 11.15 6.03 -1.08
CA ASN A 52 11.21 4.57 -0.95
C ASN A 52 12.33 4.00 -1.84
N GLU A 53 13.54 4.54 -1.68
CA GLU A 53 14.70 4.29 -2.54
C GLU A 53 15.11 2.80 -2.59
N ASP A 54 14.83 2.06 -1.52
CA ASP A 54 15.10 0.62 -1.38
C ASP A 54 14.07 -0.28 -2.09
N TYR A 55 13.01 0.31 -2.67
CA TYR A 55 11.94 -0.40 -3.37
C TYR A 55 11.97 -0.12 -4.88
N PRO A 56 11.41 -1.00 -5.72
CA PRO A 56 11.42 -0.78 -7.16
C PRO A 56 10.68 0.50 -7.54
N ALA A 57 11.34 1.36 -8.32
CA ALA A 57 10.76 2.64 -8.74
C ALA A 57 9.56 2.46 -9.69
N ASP A 58 9.51 1.35 -10.42
CA ASP A 58 8.41 0.99 -11.31
C ASP A 58 7.23 0.30 -10.60
N ASP A 59 7.32 0.13 -9.28
CA ASP A 59 6.30 -0.56 -8.51
C ASP A 59 4.99 0.22 -8.47
N ARG A 60 3.86 -0.49 -8.41
CA ARG A 60 2.54 0.16 -8.37
C ARG A 60 2.35 0.85 -7.04
N VAL A 61 1.69 2.01 -7.07
CA VAL A 61 1.41 2.76 -5.84
C VAL A 61 0.11 2.26 -5.20
N VAL A 62 0.16 2.06 -3.90
CA VAL A 62 -0.97 1.70 -3.04
C VAL A 62 -1.17 2.80 -2.01
N GLU A 63 -2.39 3.30 -1.87
CA GLU A 63 -2.75 4.20 -0.77
C GLU A 63 -3.26 3.38 0.41
N ALA A 64 -2.73 3.65 1.60
CA ALA A 64 -3.17 3.03 2.84
C ALA A 64 -3.35 4.04 3.97
N VAL A 65 -4.15 3.66 4.95
CA VAL A 65 -4.47 4.47 6.15
C VAL A 65 -4.25 3.66 7.41
N PHE A 66 -3.80 4.28 8.50
CA PHE A 66 -3.66 3.59 9.78
C PHE A 66 -5.04 3.35 10.41
N ALA A 67 -5.42 2.09 10.60
CA ALA A 67 -6.73 1.73 11.15
C ALA A 67 -6.94 2.28 12.58
N GLN A 68 -5.86 2.38 13.37
CA GLN A 68 -5.90 2.83 14.75
C GLN A 68 -5.91 4.36 14.91
N ARG A 69 -5.72 5.14 13.81
CA ARG A 69 -5.75 6.60 13.91
C ARG A 69 -7.19 7.08 13.94
N THR A 70 -7.67 7.38 15.14
CA THR A 70 -8.96 8.04 15.35
C THR A 70 -8.87 9.50 14.91
N THR A 71 -9.71 9.88 13.94
CA THR A 71 -9.96 11.27 13.56
C THR A 71 -11.44 11.60 13.72
N VAL A 72 -11.76 12.83 14.08
CA VAL A 72 -13.14 13.35 14.14
C VAL A 72 -13.69 13.69 12.76
N ASP A 73 -12.82 13.70 11.76
CA ASP A 73 -13.11 14.10 10.39
C ASP A 73 -12.54 13.02 9.45
N ILE A 74 -13.44 12.25 8.84
CA ILE A 74 -13.11 11.11 7.97
C ILE A 74 -12.45 11.60 6.67
N GLU A 75 -12.79 12.80 6.21
CA GLU A 75 -12.19 13.40 5.00
C GLU A 75 -10.73 13.81 5.25
N ARG A 76 -10.36 14.03 6.51
CA ARG A 76 -8.98 14.32 6.96
C ARG A 76 -8.16 13.09 7.34
N VAL A 77 -8.64 11.88 7.08
CA VAL A 77 -7.80 10.69 7.29
C VAL A 77 -6.59 10.82 6.36
N GLN A 78 -5.41 10.96 6.97
CA GLN A 78 -4.16 11.02 6.23
C GLN A 78 -3.95 9.71 5.49
N ARG A 79 -3.90 9.80 4.16
CA ARG A 79 -3.53 8.70 3.27
C ARG A 79 -2.03 8.73 3.05
N TYR A 80 -1.47 7.54 2.94
CA TYR A 80 -0.06 7.32 2.71
C TYR A 80 0.10 6.48 1.45
N ALA A 81 0.91 6.98 0.51
CA ALA A 81 1.24 6.29 -0.72
C ALA A 81 2.50 5.44 -0.52
N TYR A 82 2.44 4.17 -0.89
CA TYR A 82 3.54 3.21 -0.77
C TYR A 82 3.75 2.47 -2.08
N PRO A 83 5.00 2.07 -2.40
CA PRO A 83 5.23 0.99 -3.36
C PRO A 83 4.51 -0.27 -2.89
N ARG A 84 3.84 -0.98 -3.79
CA ARG A 84 3.12 -2.22 -3.49
C ARG A 84 3.99 -3.18 -2.72
N SER A 85 5.21 -3.44 -3.18
CA SER A 85 6.19 -4.35 -2.56
C SER A 85 6.63 -3.96 -1.16
N ARG A 86 6.42 -2.71 -0.70
CA ARG A 86 6.66 -2.31 0.70
C ARG A 86 5.58 -2.83 1.65
N LEU A 87 4.38 -3.09 1.14
CA LEU A 87 3.27 -3.58 1.93
C LEU A 87 3.25 -5.11 1.94
N ARG A 88 3.05 -5.67 3.12
CA ARG A 88 2.82 -7.10 3.32
C ARG A 88 1.35 -7.32 3.71
N LEU A 89 0.66 -8.20 2.99
CA LEU A 89 -0.69 -8.62 3.35
C LEU A 89 -0.66 -9.33 4.71
N GLU A 90 -1.48 -8.88 5.65
CA GLU A 90 -1.63 -9.47 6.98
C GLU A 90 -2.95 -10.26 7.05
N THR A 91 -4.06 -9.64 6.69
CA THR A 91 -5.37 -10.27 6.62
C THR A 91 -6.08 -9.85 5.34
N PRO A 92 -6.36 -10.78 4.42
CA PRO A 92 -7.25 -10.50 3.30
C PRO A 92 -8.66 -10.26 3.84
N VAL A 93 -9.30 -9.18 3.38
CA VAL A 93 -10.72 -8.93 3.66
C VAL A 93 -11.59 -9.44 2.50
N HIS A 94 -10.98 -9.69 1.35
CA HIS A 94 -11.63 -10.36 0.23
C HIS A 94 -11.45 -11.87 0.37
N ASP A 95 -12.57 -12.60 0.40
CA ASP A 95 -12.58 -13.99 -0.02
C ASP A 95 -12.31 -13.97 -1.53
N ASP A 96 -11.15 -14.45 -1.96
CA ASP A 96 -11.00 -14.92 -3.34
C ASP A 96 -12.02 -16.07 -3.50
N GLU A 97 -13.25 -15.78 -3.93
CA GLU A 97 -14.15 -16.80 -4.48
C GLU A 97 -13.58 -17.28 -5.83
N GLU A 98 -12.42 -17.91 -5.79
CA GLU A 98 -11.85 -18.61 -6.93
C GLU A 98 -12.04 -20.12 -6.72
N GLY A 99 -13.11 -20.64 -7.32
CA GLY A 99 -13.18 -22.04 -7.74
C GLY A 99 -14.00 -22.97 -6.86
N LYS A 100 -15.33 -22.90 -6.96
CA LYS A 100 -16.17 -24.08 -6.74
C LYS A 100 -17.28 -24.15 -7.80
N ASP A 101 -16.91 -24.71 -8.95
CA ASP A 101 -17.84 -25.35 -9.88
C ASP A 101 -17.69 -26.87 -9.75
#